data_AF-A0A2E9D5L8-F1
#
_entry.id   AF-A0A2E9D5L8-F1
#
_cell.length_a   1.000
_cell.length_b   1.000
_cell.length_c   1.000
_cell.angle_alpha   90.00
_cell.angle_beta   90.00
_cell.angle_gamma   90.00
#
_symmetry.space_group_name_H-M   'P 1'
#
loop_
_entity.id
_entity.type
_entity.pdbx_description
1 polymer ?
#
loop_
_entity_poly.entity_id
_entity_poly.type
_entity_poly.pdbx_seq_one_letter_code
_entity_poly.pdbx_strand_id
1 'polypeptide(L)'
;MMEIVMSCFSRLPHTIRPLVLVFAILLVTACEQKEPEQPVEQADPGASTAHESTPEVTSIDADGNVAPFGMVSRQAVRVEEPLPAAPPVPTAATSGLYGIHCVACHGADANGVEGLGVSLLASELVARSDEDGIVAFLQVGRLPQAEDSITGVPMPAFSWMEPEQLDELAAYLKSLQQP
;
A
#
# COMPACT_ATOMS: atom_id res chain seq x y z
N MET A 1 26.75 -5.40 13.78
CA MET A 1 26.83 -3.92 13.61
C MET A 1 27.48 -3.20 14.80
N MET A 2 27.49 -3.76 16.02
CA MET A 2 28.07 -3.14 17.22
C MET A 2 29.62 -3.23 17.29
N GLU A 3 30.21 -4.30 16.75
CA GLU A 3 31.66 -4.56 16.77
C GLU A 3 32.49 -3.55 15.95
N ILE A 4 31.89 -2.97 14.90
CA ILE A 4 32.58 -2.00 14.02
C ILE A 4 32.72 -0.63 14.69
N VAL A 5 31.76 -0.25 15.55
CA VAL A 5 31.76 1.05 16.24
C VAL A 5 32.85 1.14 17.30
N MET A 6 33.18 0.02 17.97
CA MET A 6 34.19 -0.03 19.02
C MET A 6 35.63 0.10 18.48
N SER A 7 35.87 -0.35 17.24
CA SER A 7 37.19 -0.34 16.62
C SER A 7 37.63 1.08 16.16
N CYS A 8 36.67 1.93 15.77
CA CYS A 8 36.97 3.31 15.36
C CYS A 8 37.32 4.23 16.54
N PHE A 9 36.81 3.96 17.75
CA PHE A 9 37.02 4.81 18.92
C PHE A 9 38.47 4.79 19.45
N SER A 10 39.20 3.70 19.20
CA SER A 10 40.55 3.52 19.74
C SER A 10 41.65 4.27 18.98
N ARG A 11 41.38 4.78 17.77
CA ARG A 11 42.35 5.50 16.92
C ARG A 11 42.28 7.03 17.00
N LEU A 12 41.43 7.60 17.86
CA LEU A 12 41.36 9.05 18.04
C LEU A 12 42.45 9.57 18.98
N PRO A 13 43.06 10.73 18.66
CA PRO A 13 44.06 11.38 19.51
C PRO A 13 43.47 11.74 20.88
N HIS A 14 44.28 11.59 21.94
CA HIS A 14 43.85 11.71 23.34
C HIS A 14 43.18 13.05 23.70
N THR A 15 43.42 14.09 22.92
CA THR A 15 42.85 15.44 23.12
C THR A 15 41.38 15.56 22.71
N ILE A 16 40.86 14.66 21.86
CA ILE A 16 39.49 14.73 21.29
C ILE A 16 38.52 13.77 22.00
N ARG A 17 39.04 12.79 22.74
CA ARG A 17 38.26 11.81 23.52
C ARG A 17 37.23 12.42 24.49
N PRO A 18 37.54 13.46 25.29
CA PRO A 18 36.55 14.00 26.23
C PRO A 18 35.39 14.71 25.51
N LEU A 19 35.64 15.31 24.33
CA LEU A 19 34.61 16.03 23.57
C LEU A 19 33.60 15.07 22.93
N VAL A 20 34.06 13.94 22.39
CA VAL A 20 33.19 12.91 21.79
C VAL A 20 32.36 12.19 22.85
N LEU A 21 32.91 11.96 24.04
CA LEU A 21 32.19 11.33 25.15
C LEU A 21 31.08 12.24 25.69
N VAL A 22 31.33 13.55 25.78
CA VAL A 22 30.30 14.54 26.15
C VAL A 22 29.19 14.63 25.10
N PHE A 23 29.53 14.58 23.80
CA PHE A 23 28.54 14.60 22.73
C PHE A 23 27.67 13.34 22.70
N ALA A 24 28.27 12.16 22.96
CA ALA A 24 27.52 10.91 23.06
C ALA A 24 26.57 10.88 24.28
N ILE A 25 27.00 11.42 25.43
CA ILE A 25 26.15 11.52 26.63
C ILE A 25 24.98 12.51 26.40
N LEU A 26 25.22 13.61 25.70
CA LEU A 26 24.18 14.58 25.32
C LEU A 26 23.16 14.00 24.34
N LEU A 27 23.58 13.13 23.42
CA LEU A 27 22.65 12.44 22.50
C LEU A 27 21.80 11.38 23.21
N VAL A 28 22.34 10.66 24.21
CA VAL A 28 21.59 9.66 24.98
C VAL A 28 20.54 10.32 25.90
N THR A 29 20.80 11.52 26.41
CA THR A 29 19.83 12.24 27.27
C THR A 29 18.68 12.92 26.51
N ALA A 30 18.79 13.08 25.19
CA ALA A 30 17.73 13.69 24.37
C ALA A 30 16.62 12.71 23.92
N CYS A 31 16.84 11.39 24.06
CA CYS A 31 15.82 10.39 23.71
C CYS A 31 14.86 10.05 24.87
N GLU A 32 15.14 10.49 26.10
CA GLU A 32 14.29 10.22 27.27
C GLU A 32 13.22 11.32 27.44
N GLN A 33 12.45 11.61 26.40
CA GLN A 33 11.21 12.36 26.52
C GLN A 33 10.06 11.35 26.59
N LYS A 34 9.81 10.91 27.82
CA LYS A 34 8.65 10.16 28.29
C LYS A 34 7.37 10.65 27.61
N GLU A 35 6.78 9.79 26.80
CA GLU A 35 5.51 10.05 26.10
C GLU A 35 4.38 10.37 27.09
N PRO A 36 3.51 11.35 26.80
CA PRO A 36 2.38 11.68 27.66
C PRO A 36 1.32 10.57 27.57
N GLU A 37 1.12 9.89 28.70
CA GLU A 37 0.07 8.90 28.93
C GLU A 37 -1.30 9.52 28.59
N GLN A 38 -1.91 9.05 27.49
CA GLN A 38 -3.29 9.37 27.14
C GLN A 38 -4.21 8.72 28.18
N PRO A 39 -5.05 9.48 28.91
CA PRO A 39 -6.02 8.90 29.83
C PRO A 39 -7.03 8.06 29.05
N VAL A 40 -7.02 6.75 29.28
CA VAL A 40 -8.15 5.87 28.99
C VAL A 40 -9.24 6.22 30.00
N GLU A 41 -10.15 7.12 29.62
CA GLU A 41 -11.37 7.35 30.37
C GLU A 41 -12.37 6.22 30.07
N GLN A 42 -12.83 5.66 31.17
CA GLN A 42 -13.53 4.40 31.33
C GLN A 42 -14.94 4.39 30.74
N ALA A 43 -15.36 3.17 30.43
CA ALA A 43 -16.71 2.75 30.10
C ALA A 43 -17.79 3.30 31.05
N ASP A 44 -18.90 3.72 30.45
CA ASP A 44 -20.17 4.04 31.11
C ASP A 44 -20.76 2.81 31.83
N PRO A 45 -21.08 2.89 33.14
CA PRO A 45 -21.87 1.89 33.82
C PRO A 45 -23.37 2.23 33.75
N GLY A 46 -24.08 1.54 32.85
CA GLY A 46 -25.41 0.95 33.01
C GLY A 46 -26.62 1.74 33.57
N ALA A 47 -27.72 1.74 32.80
CA ALA A 47 -29.07 1.31 33.20
C ALA A 47 -30.03 1.44 31.98
N SER A 48 -30.22 0.39 31.16
CA SER A 48 -31.27 -0.63 31.28
C SER A 48 -32.70 -0.09 31.39
N THR A 49 -33.40 -0.05 30.24
CA THR A 49 -34.73 -0.67 30.15
C THR A 49 -34.75 -1.54 28.88
N ALA A 50 -35.28 -2.75 29.05
CA ALA A 50 -35.22 -3.84 28.09
C ALA A 50 -35.93 -3.52 26.76
N HIS A 51 -35.30 -3.89 25.65
CA HIS A 51 -35.98 -4.59 24.57
C HIS A 51 -35.01 -5.58 23.92
N GLU A 52 -35.29 -6.84 24.21
CA GLU A 52 -34.87 -8.00 23.46
C GLU A 52 -35.22 -7.84 21.97
N SER A 53 -34.19 -7.81 21.13
CA SER A 53 -34.16 -8.26 19.73
C SER A 53 -32.78 -7.92 19.17
N THR A 54 -31.86 -8.89 19.17
CA THR A 54 -30.76 -8.85 18.20
C THR A 54 -31.39 -8.95 16.81
N PRO A 55 -31.28 -7.96 15.91
CA PRO A 55 -31.61 -8.22 14.53
C PRO A 55 -30.50 -9.13 14.01
N GLU A 56 -30.86 -10.38 13.76
CA GLU A 56 -30.09 -11.28 12.94
C GLU A 56 -29.71 -10.52 11.66
N VAL A 57 -28.42 -10.41 11.37
CA VAL A 57 -27.93 -9.76 10.14
C VAL A 57 -28.18 -10.74 9.00
N THR A 58 -29.45 -10.93 8.63
CA THR A 58 -29.80 -11.69 7.43
C THR A 58 -29.68 -10.72 6.27
N SER A 59 -28.79 -11.05 5.34
CA SER A 59 -28.67 -10.36 4.05
C SER A 59 -29.91 -10.58 3.15
N ILE A 60 -30.92 -11.29 3.66
CA ILE A 60 -32.13 -11.74 2.97
C ILE A 60 -33.32 -11.32 3.83
N ASP A 61 -34.22 -10.50 3.29
CA ASP A 61 -35.47 -10.15 3.98
C ASP A 61 -36.50 -11.30 3.95
N ALA A 62 -37.63 -11.14 4.66
CA ALA A 62 -38.68 -12.15 4.74
C ALA A 62 -39.32 -12.48 3.38
N ASP A 63 -39.15 -11.61 2.38
CA ASP A 63 -39.65 -11.78 1.01
C ASP A 63 -38.59 -12.42 0.08
N GLY A 64 -37.39 -12.73 0.61
CA GLY A 64 -36.31 -13.37 -0.13
C GLY A 64 -35.41 -12.39 -0.89
N ASN A 65 -35.53 -11.08 -0.68
CA ASN A 65 -34.69 -10.10 -1.36
C ASN A 65 -33.33 -9.99 -0.68
N VAL A 66 -32.27 -10.04 -1.50
CA VAL A 66 -30.91 -9.86 -1.03
C VAL A 66 -30.59 -8.36 -1.03
N ALA A 67 -30.20 -7.79 0.12
CA ALA A 67 -29.72 -6.42 0.19
C ALA A 67 -28.18 -6.39 -0.02
N PRO A 68 -27.66 -6.07 -1.22
CA PRO A 68 -26.22 -5.98 -1.41
C PRO A 68 -25.64 -4.88 -0.51
N PHE A 69 -24.73 -5.28 0.36
CA PHE A 69 -24.01 -4.43 1.32
C PHE A 69 -24.90 -3.70 2.35
N GLY A 70 -25.99 -4.31 2.81
CA GLY A 70 -26.74 -3.84 3.98
C GLY A 70 -27.45 -2.49 3.84
N MET A 71 -27.56 -1.93 2.62
CA MET A 71 -28.33 -0.72 2.38
C MET A 71 -29.72 -1.09 1.85
N VAL A 72 -30.68 -1.17 2.76
CA VAL A 72 -32.09 -1.52 2.48
C VAL A 72 -32.79 -0.43 1.62
N SER A 73 -32.24 0.78 1.55
CA SER A 73 -32.85 1.92 0.87
C SER A 73 -32.64 1.98 -0.65
N ARG A 74 -31.87 1.07 -1.25
CA ARG A 74 -31.72 1.01 -2.71
C ARG A 74 -32.64 -0.05 -3.27
N GLN A 75 -33.69 0.41 -3.96
CA GLN A 75 -34.59 -0.45 -4.74
C GLN A 75 -33.75 -1.33 -5.66
N ALA A 76 -33.99 -2.65 -5.64
CA ALA A 76 -33.36 -3.55 -6.59
C ALA A 76 -33.70 -3.09 -8.02
N VAL A 77 -32.69 -2.60 -8.74
CA VAL A 77 -32.82 -2.32 -10.17
C VAL A 77 -32.89 -3.68 -10.86
N ARG A 78 -33.96 -3.93 -11.62
CA ARG A 78 -34.02 -5.07 -12.52
C ARG A 78 -32.89 -4.93 -13.52
N VAL A 79 -31.87 -5.78 -13.42
CA VAL A 79 -30.82 -5.87 -14.43
C VAL A 79 -31.50 -6.34 -15.71
N GLU A 80 -31.70 -5.43 -16.67
CA GLU A 80 -31.94 -5.81 -18.05
C GLU A 80 -30.74 -6.63 -18.53
N GLU A 81 -31.01 -7.67 -19.31
CA GLU A 81 -30.00 -8.64 -19.74
C GLU A 81 -28.72 -7.93 -20.21
N PRO A 82 -27.54 -8.39 -19.77
CA PRO A 82 -26.28 -7.74 -20.11
C PRO A 82 -26.21 -7.53 -21.61
N LEU A 83 -25.94 -6.29 -22.04
CA LEU A 83 -25.53 -6.07 -23.42
C LEU A 83 -24.37 -7.04 -23.71
N PRO A 84 -24.35 -7.68 -24.90
CA PRO A 84 -23.29 -8.62 -25.25
C PRO A 84 -21.96 -7.93 -25.00
N ALA A 85 -21.11 -8.58 -24.19
CA ALA A 85 -19.79 -8.08 -23.88
C ALA A 85 -19.11 -7.69 -25.19
N ALA A 86 -18.56 -6.48 -25.23
CA ALA A 86 -17.70 -6.06 -26.33
C ALA A 86 -16.65 -7.15 -26.56
N PRO A 87 -16.30 -7.46 -27.82
CA PRO A 87 -15.30 -8.49 -28.09
C PRO A 87 -14.04 -8.16 -27.29
N PRO A 88 -13.40 -9.16 -26.66
CA PRO A 88 -12.18 -8.93 -25.91
C PRO A 88 -11.20 -8.23 -26.85
N VAL A 89 -10.80 -7.01 -26.49
CA VAL A 89 -9.70 -6.34 -27.17
C VAL A 89 -8.50 -7.26 -26.97
N PRO A 90 -7.84 -7.75 -28.03
CA PRO A 90 -6.69 -8.62 -27.89
C PRO A 90 -5.53 -7.77 -27.37
N THR A 91 -5.45 -7.60 -26.05
CA THR A 91 -4.23 -7.19 -25.40
C THR A 91 -3.26 -8.36 -25.50
N ALA A 92 -2.01 -8.09 -25.86
CA ALA A 92 -0.92 -9.04 -25.60
C ALA A 92 -1.10 -9.53 -24.17
N ALA A 93 -1.28 -10.85 -23.99
CA ALA A 93 -1.85 -11.47 -22.80
C ALA A 93 -1.47 -10.71 -21.51
N THR A 94 -2.39 -9.88 -21.02
CA THR A 94 -2.20 -9.13 -19.78
C THR A 94 -1.93 -10.16 -18.68
N SER A 95 -0.87 -9.99 -17.89
CA SER A 95 -0.63 -10.95 -16.79
C SER A 95 -1.84 -10.95 -15.86
N GLY A 96 -2.21 -12.13 -15.35
CA GLY A 96 -3.38 -12.25 -14.48
C GLY A 96 -3.23 -11.38 -13.23
N LEU A 97 -2.01 -11.33 -12.68
CA LEU A 97 -1.67 -10.47 -11.54
C LEU A 97 -1.76 -8.99 -11.89
N TYR A 98 -1.29 -8.56 -13.06
CA TYR A 98 -1.42 -7.16 -13.49
C TYR A 98 -2.89 -6.77 -13.62
N GLY A 99 -3.70 -7.65 -14.22
CA GLY A 99 -5.14 -7.49 -14.36
C GLY A 99 -5.86 -7.21 -13.03
N ILE A 100 -5.46 -7.92 -11.97
CA ILE A 100 -6.08 -7.82 -10.64
C ILE A 100 -5.57 -6.60 -9.86
N HIS A 101 -4.27 -6.30 -9.96
CA HIS A 101 -3.61 -5.41 -9.00
C HIS A 101 -3.19 -4.05 -9.57
N CYS A 102 -3.05 -3.92 -10.88
CA CYS A 102 -2.41 -2.75 -11.50
C CYS A 102 -3.36 -1.95 -12.39
N VAL A 103 -4.30 -2.62 -13.05
CA VAL A 103 -5.20 -2.02 -14.07
C VAL A 103 -6.03 -0.86 -13.51
N ALA A 104 -6.44 -0.93 -12.25
CA ALA A 104 -7.26 0.11 -11.63
C ALA A 104 -6.64 1.52 -11.69
N CYS A 105 -5.30 1.61 -11.68
CA CYS A 105 -4.58 2.88 -11.76
C CYS A 105 -3.83 3.04 -13.08
N HIS A 106 -3.24 1.96 -13.61
CA HIS A 106 -2.37 2.02 -14.78
C HIS A 106 -3.06 1.68 -16.11
N GLY A 107 -4.34 1.29 -16.08
CA GLY A 107 -5.11 0.93 -17.25
C GLY A 107 -4.84 -0.49 -17.75
N ALA A 108 -5.78 -1.05 -18.53
CA ALA A 108 -5.65 -2.40 -19.09
C ALA A 108 -4.57 -2.48 -20.19
N ASP A 109 -4.28 -1.34 -20.81
CA ASP A 109 -3.29 -1.12 -21.86
C ASP A 109 -2.00 -0.47 -21.33
N ALA A 110 -1.87 -0.33 -20.01
CA ALA A 110 -0.72 0.27 -19.34
C ALA A 110 -0.41 1.74 -19.72
N ASN A 111 -1.38 2.46 -20.33
CA ASN A 111 -1.22 3.88 -20.69
C ASN A 111 -1.41 4.85 -19.51
N GLY A 112 -1.83 4.34 -18.35
CA GLY A 112 -2.17 5.17 -17.20
C GLY A 112 -3.62 5.63 -17.20
N VAL A 113 -4.05 6.19 -16.08
CA VAL A 113 -5.37 6.80 -15.90
C VAL A 113 -5.16 8.19 -15.32
N GLU A 114 -5.70 9.21 -16.00
CA GLU A 114 -5.54 10.61 -15.61
C GLU A 114 -5.96 10.84 -14.15
N GLY A 115 -5.07 11.47 -13.37
CA GLY A 115 -5.29 11.72 -11.94
C GLY A 115 -5.11 10.53 -11.01
N LEU A 116 -4.82 9.32 -11.52
CA LEU A 116 -4.62 8.11 -10.71
C LEU A 116 -3.25 7.47 -10.92
N GLY A 117 -2.95 6.99 -12.13
CA GLY A 117 -1.71 6.27 -12.40
C GLY A 117 -1.04 6.75 -13.69
N VAL A 118 0.29 6.71 -13.69
CA VAL A 118 1.09 7.10 -14.85
C VAL A 118 1.13 6.00 -15.91
N SER A 119 1.49 6.35 -17.14
CA SER A 119 1.81 5.37 -18.19
C SER A 119 3.00 4.53 -17.75
N LEU A 120 2.84 3.20 -17.80
CA LEU A 120 3.96 2.28 -17.61
C LEU A 120 4.70 2.04 -18.91
N LEU A 121 4.08 2.26 -20.08
CA LEU A 121 4.73 2.16 -21.40
C LEU A 121 5.84 3.21 -21.58
N ALA A 122 5.61 4.44 -21.13
CA ALA A 122 6.57 5.55 -21.22
C ALA A 122 7.31 5.83 -19.89
N SER A 123 7.29 4.87 -18.94
CA SER A 123 7.83 5.09 -17.61
C SER A 123 9.36 5.01 -17.59
N GLU A 124 10.03 6.11 -17.26
CA GLU A 124 11.49 6.13 -17.02
C GLU A 124 11.92 5.17 -15.90
N LEU A 125 11.11 5.02 -14.84
CA LEU A 125 11.39 4.08 -13.74
C LEU A 125 11.52 2.63 -14.27
N VAL A 126 10.50 2.13 -14.95
CA VAL A 126 10.50 0.78 -15.55
C VAL A 126 11.58 0.63 -16.62
N ALA A 127 11.85 1.67 -17.41
CA ALA A 127 12.90 1.65 -18.44
C ALA A 127 14.29 1.45 -17.84
N ARG A 128 14.63 2.20 -16.78
CA ARG A 128 15.97 2.22 -16.18
C ARG A 128 16.24 1.12 -15.15
N SER A 129 15.20 0.54 -14.55
CA SER A 129 15.33 -0.55 -13.57
C SER A 129 15.49 -1.90 -14.26
N ASP A 130 16.21 -2.82 -13.64
CA ASP A 130 16.10 -4.26 -13.92
C ASP A 130 14.90 -4.86 -13.15
N GLU A 131 14.64 -6.16 -13.32
CA GLU A 131 13.51 -6.84 -12.68
C GLU A 131 13.63 -6.78 -11.15
N ASP A 132 14.81 -7.06 -10.59
CA ASP A 132 15.07 -6.95 -9.15
C ASP A 132 14.80 -5.52 -8.61
N GLY A 133 15.20 -4.49 -9.35
CA GLY A 133 14.91 -3.10 -9.01
C GLY A 133 13.42 -2.78 -9.05
N ILE A 134 12.66 -3.39 -9.96
CA ILE A 134 11.20 -3.27 -9.99
C ILE A 134 10.57 -4.01 -8.80
N VAL A 135 11.02 -5.23 -8.47
CA VAL A 135 10.55 -5.96 -7.29
C VAL A 135 10.78 -5.15 -6.02
N ALA A 136 11.99 -4.61 -5.83
CA ALA A 136 12.31 -3.76 -4.68
C ALA A 136 11.40 -2.52 -4.62
N PHE A 137 11.12 -1.90 -5.76
CA PHE A 137 10.18 -0.79 -5.84
C PHE A 137 8.75 -1.22 -5.50
N LEU A 138 8.26 -2.34 -6.01
CA LEU A 138 6.92 -2.87 -5.71
C LEU A 138 6.78 -3.20 -4.22
N GLN A 139 7.81 -3.73 -3.56
CA GLN A 139 7.78 -4.03 -2.13
C GLN A 139 7.59 -2.79 -1.26
N VAL A 140 8.11 -1.63 -1.68
CA VAL A 140 8.04 -0.38 -0.89
C VAL A 140 6.91 0.54 -1.35
N GLY A 141 6.59 0.53 -2.64
CA GLY A 141 5.70 1.50 -3.27
C GLY A 141 6.33 2.90 -3.34
N ARG A 142 5.48 3.93 -3.46
CA ARG A 142 5.86 5.34 -3.47
C ARG A 142 4.83 6.18 -2.74
N LEU A 143 5.26 6.86 -1.70
CA LEU A 143 4.41 7.82 -1.00
C LEU A 143 4.28 9.14 -1.79
N PRO A 144 3.19 9.89 -1.60
CA PRO A 144 2.98 11.17 -2.29
C PRO A 144 4.12 12.18 -2.10
N GLN A 145 4.74 12.18 -0.91
CA GLN A 145 5.77 13.13 -0.49
C GLN A 145 7.20 12.65 -0.80
N ALA A 146 7.37 11.50 -1.45
CA ALA A 146 8.69 11.04 -1.87
C ALA A 146 9.34 12.08 -2.79
N GLU A 147 10.65 12.32 -2.65
CA GLU A 147 11.37 13.35 -3.41
C GLU A 147 11.30 13.11 -4.93
N ASP A 148 11.14 11.86 -5.35
CA ASP A 148 11.01 11.43 -6.74
C ASP A 148 9.55 11.12 -7.14
N SER A 149 8.57 11.61 -6.37
CA SER A 149 7.15 11.57 -6.73
C SER A 149 6.83 12.66 -7.76
N ILE A 150 6.22 12.27 -8.89
CA ILE A 150 5.85 13.19 -9.97
C ILE A 150 4.36 13.50 -10.04
N THR A 151 3.52 12.71 -9.36
CA THR A 151 2.06 12.86 -9.39
C THR A 151 1.46 13.30 -8.06
N GLY A 152 2.16 13.09 -6.94
CA GLY A 152 1.57 13.24 -5.61
C GLY A 152 0.47 12.20 -5.30
N VAL A 153 0.29 11.17 -6.14
CA VAL A 153 -0.64 10.07 -5.90
C VAL A 153 0.15 8.90 -5.30
N PRO A 154 -0.32 8.27 -4.22
CA PRO A 154 0.39 7.14 -3.63
C PRO A 154 0.36 5.92 -4.57
N MET A 155 1.51 5.30 -4.78
CA MET A 155 1.59 3.93 -5.29
C MET A 155 1.79 3.01 -4.08
N PRO A 156 0.83 2.14 -3.73
CA PRO A 156 0.93 1.31 -2.54
C PRO A 156 2.06 0.28 -2.65
N ALA A 157 2.53 -0.18 -1.49
CA ALA A 157 3.43 -1.31 -1.36
C ALA A 157 2.73 -2.65 -1.66
N PHE A 158 3.47 -3.57 -2.25
CA PHE A 158 3.09 -4.95 -2.55
C PHE A 158 3.93 -5.97 -1.76
N SER A 159 4.54 -5.55 -0.64
CA SER A 159 5.35 -6.42 0.24
C SER A 159 4.59 -7.60 0.87
N TRP A 160 3.28 -7.67 0.69
CA TRP A 160 2.41 -8.75 1.13
C TRP A 160 2.20 -9.85 0.07
N MET A 161 2.67 -9.64 -1.16
CA MET A 161 2.65 -10.66 -2.22
C MET A 161 3.80 -11.65 -2.04
N GLU A 162 3.61 -12.86 -2.54
CA GLU A 162 4.69 -13.85 -2.59
C GLU A 162 5.80 -13.37 -3.54
N PRO A 163 7.09 -13.68 -3.26
CA PRO A 163 8.21 -13.24 -4.09
C PRO A 163 8.04 -13.58 -5.57
N GLU A 164 7.57 -14.78 -5.87
CA GLU A 164 7.39 -15.25 -7.25
C GLU A 164 6.31 -14.45 -8.00
N GLN A 165 5.32 -13.90 -7.29
CA GLN A 165 4.30 -13.05 -7.89
C GLN A 165 4.85 -11.66 -8.22
N LEU A 166 5.75 -11.15 -7.38
CA LEU A 166 6.46 -9.90 -7.64
C LEU A 166 7.41 -10.05 -8.82
N ASP A 167 8.10 -11.19 -8.94
CA ASP A 167 8.96 -11.50 -10.08
C ASP A 167 8.16 -11.57 -11.39
N GLU A 168 6.99 -12.22 -11.38
CA GLU A 168 6.08 -12.26 -12.54
C GLU A 168 5.64 -10.84 -12.96
N LEU A 169 5.25 -10.01 -12.00
CA LEU A 169 4.88 -8.62 -12.26
C LEU A 169 6.06 -7.82 -12.81
N ALA A 170 7.26 -7.97 -12.24
CA ALA A 170 8.45 -7.27 -12.70
C ALA A 170 8.82 -7.63 -14.15
N ALA A 171 8.81 -8.93 -14.47
CA ALA A 171 9.05 -9.42 -15.82
C ALA A 171 7.99 -8.89 -16.81
N TYR A 172 6.71 -8.90 -16.42
CA TYR A 172 5.63 -8.33 -17.23
C TYR A 172 5.86 -6.83 -17.48
N LEU A 173 6.16 -6.03 -16.45
CA LEU A 173 6.41 -4.60 -16.59
C LEU A 173 7.63 -4.31 -17.50
N LYS A 174 8.71 -5.11 -17.41
CA LYS A 174 9.84 -4.99 -18.34
C LYS A 174 9.45 -5.34 -19.77
N SER A 175 8.58 -6.33 -19.97
CA SER A 175 8.12 -6.72 -21.31
C SER A 175 7.38 -5.58 -22.04
N LEU A 176 6.74 -4.67 -21.29
CA LEU A 176 6.06 -3.49 -21.83
C LEU A 176 7.00 -2.44 -22.45
N GLN A 177 8.30 -2.49 -22.11
CA GLN A 177 9.32 -1.53 -22.58
C GLN A 177 10.02 -1.97 -23.86
N GLN A 178 9.68 -3.14 -24.41
CA GLN A 178 10.25 -3.63 -25.66
C GLN A 178 9.63 -2.84 -26.84
N PRO A 179 10.44 -2.38 -27.82
CA PRO A 179 9.97 -1.57 -28.95
C PRO A 179 9.04 -2.32 -29.91
#